data_AF-A0A920MYD0-F1
#
_entry.id   AF-A0A920MYD0-F1
#
_cell.length_a   1.000
_cell.length_b   1.000
_cell.length_c   1.000
_cell.angle_alpha   90.00
_cell.angle_beta   90.00
_cell.angle_gamma   90.00
#
_symmetry.space_group_name_H-M   'P 1'
#
loop_
_entity.id
_entity.type
_entity.pdbx_description
1 polymer ?
#
loop_
_entity_poly.entity_id
_entity_poly.type
_entity_poly.pdbx_seq_one_letter_code
_entity_poly.pdbx_strand_id
1 'polypeptide(L)'
;MEAGDVLVFNCLSLHQATDNLTNEIRFSCDFRYQPLTEPVYIRSLKPNMEIMSWEEVYEEWDERDDLKYFWEKFDLNINYEIEEDRRIN
;
A
#
# COMPACT_ATOMS: atom_id res chain seq x y z
N MET A 1 2.09 18.20 -12.15
CA MET A 1 1.09 17.15 -11.95
C MET A 1 -0.17 17.84 -11.49
N GLU A 2 -1.29 17.47 -12.07
CA GLU A 2 -2.63 17.91 -11.71
C GLU A 2 -3.39 16.77 -11.00
N ALA A 3 -4.54 17.09 -10.42
CA ALA A 3 -5.38 16.08 -9.79
C ALA A 3 -5.82 15.03 -10.83
N GLY A 4 -5.45 13.77 -10.60
CA GLY A 4 -5.70 12.66 -11.52
C GLY A 4 -4.46 12.16 -12.27
N ASP A 5 -3.36 12.92 -12.28
CA ASP A 5 -2.09 12.44 -12.81
C ASP A 5 -1.51 11.32 -11.94
N VAL A 6 -0.94 10.31 -12.59
CA VAL A 6 -0.28 9.17 -11.91
C VAL A 6 1.21 9.18 -12.25
N LEU A 7 2.04 9.06 -11.22
CA LEU A 7 3.48 8.83 -11.36
C LEU A 7 3.81 7.40 -10.91
N VAL A 8 4.45 6.62 -11.79
CA VAL A 8 4.93 5.27 -11.49
C VAL A 8 6.44 5.23 -11.64
N PHE A 9 7.12 4.62 -10.69
CA PHE A 9 8.57 4.45 -10.70
C PHE A 9 8.97 3.08 -10.16
N ASN A 10 10.20 2.66 -10.44
CA ASN A 10 10.72 1.36 -10.01
C ASN A 10 11.02 1.37 -8.50
N CYS A 11 10.95 0.21 -7.85
CA CYS A 11 11.23 0.09 -6.41
C CYS A 11 12.65 0.52 -6.00
N LEU A 12 13.60 0.56 -6.95
CA LEU A 12 14.98 1.03 -6.74
C LEU A 12 15.21 2.49 -7.14
N SER A 13 14.17 3.23 -7.56
CA SER A 13 14.30 4.64 -7.88
C SER A 13 14.53 5.46 -6.62
N LEU A 14 15.67 6.16 -6.55
CA LEU A 14 15.95 7.13 -5.49
C LEU A 14 14.98 8.31 -5.60
N HIS A 15 14.25 8.60 -4.53
CA HIS A 15 13.29 9.70 -4.48
C HIS A 15 13.17 10.25 -3.06
N GLN A 16 12.78 11.53 -2.96
CA GLN A 16 12.53 12.20 -1.70
C GLN A 16 11.40 13.23 -1.89
N ALA A 17 10.57 13.41 -0.87
CA ALA A 17 9.67 14.55 -0.81
C ALA A 17 10.43 15.86 -0.62
N THR A 18 9.92 16.94 -1.22
CA THR A 18 10.39 18.31 -0.98
C THR A 18 9.44 19.05 -0.04
N ASP A 19 9.97 20.07 0.64
CA ASP A 19 9.19 20.98 1.46
C ASP A 19 8.10 21.69 0.63
N ASN A 20 6.93 21.85 1.25
CA ASN A 20 5.86 22.65 0.69
C ASN A 20 5.99 24.10 1.20
N LEU A 21 6.50 24.99 0.36
CA LEU A 21 6.73 26.41 0.68
C LEU A 21 5.54 27.31 0.35
N THR A 22 4.36 26.73 0.18
CA THR A 22 3.12 27.44 -0.19
C THR A 22 2.14 27.48 0.99
N ASN A 23 1.06 28.23 0.85
CA ASN A 23 -0.04 28.29 1.84
C ASN A 23 -1.15 27.25 1.54
N GLU A 24 -0.91 26.33 0.62
CA GLU A 24 -1.88 25.32 0.16
C GLU A 24 -1.44 23.92 0.63
N ILE A 25 -2.39 23.00 0.79
CA ILE A 25 -2.07 21.60 1.12
C ILE A 25 -1.63 20.86 -0.15
N ARG A 26 -0.47 20.20 -0.10
CA ARG A 26 -0.08 19.20 -1.10
C ARG A 26 -0.60 17.83 -0.66
N PHE A 27 -1.73 17.41 -1.23
CA PHE A 27 -2.35 16.11 -0.95
C PHE A 27 -2.01 15.09 -2.04
N SER A 28 -1.53 13.91 -1.64
CA SER A 28 -1.20 12.79 -2.53
C SER A 28 -1.38 11.47 -1.79
N CYS A 29 -1.61 10.39 -2.53
CA CYS A 29 -1.57 9.01 -2.02
C CYS A 29 -0.60 8.17 -2.86
N ASP A 30 0.01 7.16 -2.24
CA ASP A 30 0.98 6.28 -2.87
C ASP A 30 0.62 4.80 -2.65
N PHE A 31 0.63 4.05 -3.75
CA PHE A 31 0.29 2.63 -3.79
C PHE A 31 1.46 1.84 -4.39
N ARG A 32 1.52 0.54 -4.07
CA ARG A 32 2.49 -0.38 -4.65
C ARG A 32 1.75 -1.43 -5.47
N TYR A 33 2.31 -1.77 -6.62
CA TYR A 33 1.77 -2.76 -7.54
C TYR A 33 2.84 -3.80 -7.84
N GLN A 34 2.42 -5.04 -7.98
CA GLN A 34 3.25 -6.15 -8.42
C GLN A 34 2.44 -7.08 -9.33
N PRO A 35 3.10 -7.87 -10.20
CA PRO A 35 2.40 -8.90 -10.97
C PRO A 35 1.73 -9.93 -10.04
N LEU A 36 0.54 -10.41 -10.40
CA LEU A 36 -0.17 -11.46 -9.66
C LEU A 36 0.61 -12.79 -9.63
N THR A 37 1.50 -13.01 -10.60
CA THR A 37 2.34 -14.21 -10.69
C THR A 37 3.51 -14.22 -9.72
N GLU A 38 3.81 -13.08 -9.07
CA GLU A 38 4.92 -12.94 -8.13
C GLU A 38 4.45 -13.09 -6.68
N PRO A 39 5.29 -13.62 -5.77
CA PRO A 39 4.93 -13.76 -4.37
C PRO A 39 4.55 -12.42 -3.71
N VAL A 40 3.43 -12.39 -2.99
CA VAL A 40 2.98 -11.24 -2.19
C VAL A 40 3.42 -11.44 -0.75
N TYR A 41 4.15 -10.47 -0.20
CA TYR A 41 4.49 -10.52 1.21
C TYR A 41 3.25 -10.26 2.08
N ILE A 42 3.01 -11.10 3.10
CA ILE A 42 1.79 -11.04 3.93
C ILE A 42 1.55 -9.65 4.54
N ARG A 43 2.60 -8.90 4.91
CA ARG A 43 2.43 -7.56 5.47
C ARG A 43 1.96 -6.52 4.45
N SER A 44 2.14 -6.76 3.16
CA SER A 44 1.57 -5.90 2.10
C SER A 44 0.04 -6.00 2.03
N LEU A 45 -0.56 -7.04 2.61
CA LEU A 45 -2.00 -7.25 2.69
C LEU A 45 -2.59 -6.79 4.04
N LYS A 46 -1.82 -6.07 4.85
CA LYS A 46 -2.27 -5.52 6.14
C LYS A 46 -2.30 -3.99 6.10
N PRO A 47 -3.12 -3.34 6.93
CA PRO A 47 -3.07 -1.88 7.07
C PRO A 47 -1.67 -1.40 7.47
N ASN A 48 -1.32 -0.20 7.01
CA ASN A 48 0.02 0.37 7.22
C ASN A 48 0.39 0.38 8.71
N MET A 49 1.58 -0.11 9.03
CA MET A 49 2.10 -0.21 10.39
C MET A 49 1.22 -1.03 11.36
N GLU A 50 0.19 -1.73 10.86
CA GLU A 50 -0.78 -2.49 11.67
C GLU A 50 -1.40 -1.65 12.79
N ILE A 51 -1.55 -0.33 12.58
CA ILE A 51 -2.12 0.60 13.58
C ILE A 51 -3.63 0.42 13.78
N MET A 52 -4.28 -0.28 12.85
CA MET A 52 -5.69 -0.63 12.86
C MET A 52 -5.91 -1.92 12.06
N SER A 53 -7.02 -2.60 12.29
CA SER A 53 -7.43 -3.79 11.54
C SER A 53 -8.21 -3.42 10.27
N TRP A 54 -8.39 -4.37 9.35
CA TRP A 54 -9.22 -4.12 8.16
C TRP A 54 -10.70 -3.93 8.52
N GLU A 55 -11.17 -4.61 9.56
CA GLU A 55 -12.53 -4.45 10.07
C GLU A 55 -12.77 -3.01 10.54
N GLU A 56 -11.79 -2.41 11.24
CA GLU A 56 -11.82 -0.99 11.64
C GLU A 56 -11.74 -0.04 10.43
N VAL A 57 -10.92 -0.36 9.43
CA VAL A 57 -10.83 0.45 8.19
C VAL A 57 -12.18 0.49 7.46
N TYR A 58 -12.91 -0.62 7.49
CA TYR A 58 -14.14 -0.81 6.75
C TYR A 58 -15.42 -0.60 7.58
N GLU A 59 -15.33 -0.06 8.80
CA GLU A 59 -16.45 0.09 9.73
C GLU A 59 -17.61 0.91 9.12
N GLU A 60 -17.28 2.00 8.43
CA GLU A 60 -18.27 2.90 7.81
C GLU A 60 -18.51 2.61 6.32
N TRP A 61 -17.88 1.57 5.77
CA TRP A 61 -18.07 1.18 4.38
C TRP A 61 -19.34 0.35 4.23
N ASP A 62 -19.97 0.42 3.06
CA ASP A 62 -21.09 -0.47 2.75
C ASP A 62 -20.66 -1.94 2.89
N GLU A 63 -21.48 -2.76 3.53
CA GLU A 63 -21.19 -4.18 3.73
C GLU A 63 -21.00 -4.93 2.41
N ARG A 64 -21.61 -4.45 1.32
CA ARG A 64 -21.57 -5.05 -0.01
C ARG A 64 -20.57 -4.39 -0.95
N ASP A 65 -19.75 -3.48 -0.43
CA ASP A 65 -18.71 -2.83 -1.23
C ASP A 65 -17.70 -3.88 -1.73
N ASP A 66 -17.55 -3.97 -3.04
CA ASP A 66 -16.76 -5.00 -3.69
C ASP A 66 -15.24 -4.73 -3.64
N LEU A 67 -14.84 -3.57 -3.11
CA LEU A 67 -13.44 -3.23 -2.86
C LEU A 67 -12.95 -3.69 -1.48
N LYS A 68 -13.87 -4.03 -0.56
CA LYS A 68 -13.50 -4.64 0.72
C LYS A 68 -12.80 -5.97 0.45
N TYR A 69 -11.59 -6.12 0.96
CA TYR A 69 -10.76 -7.32 0.78
C TYR A 69 -10.62 -7.75 -0.70
N PHE A 70 -10.60 -6.80 -1.65
CA PHE A 70 -10.66 -7.10 -3.08
C PHE A 70 -9.59 -8.11 -3.56
N TRP A 71 -8.45 -8.18 -2.87
CA TRP A 71 -7.36 -9.08 -3.20
C TRP A 71 -7.71 -10.56 -2.99
N GLU A 72 -8.71 -10.88 -2.16
CA GLU A 72 -9.19 -12.25 -1.94
C GLU A 72 -9.84 -12.87 -3.18
N LYS A 73 -10.17 -12.04 -4.18
CA LYS A 73 -10.67 -12.49 -5.49
C LYS A 73 -9.58 -13.15 -6.35
N PHE A 74 -8.31 -13.04 -5.96
CA PHE A 74 -7.17 -13.59 -6.70
C PHE A 74 -6.53 -14.77 -5.96
N ASP A 75 -6.05 -15.75 -6.73
CA ASP A 75 -5.22 -16.85 -6.20
C ASP A 75 -3.77 -16.36 -6.01
N LEU A 76 -3.52 -15.70 -4.88
CA LEU A 76 -2.24 -15.08 -4.57
C LEU A 76 -1.25 -16.10 -3.99
N ASN A 77 -0.02 -16.09 -4.50
CA ASN A 77 1.10 -16.76 -3.85
C ASN A 77 1.59 -15.92 -2.66
N ILE A 78 1.10 -16.22 -1.44
CA ILE A 78 1.43 -15.44 -0.25
C ILE A 78 2.69 -15.98 0.42
N ASN A 79 3.68 -15.12 0.60
CA ASN A 79 4.86 -15.39 1.41
C ASN A 79 4.63 -14.96 2.87
N TYR A 80 4.69 -15.94 3.77
CA TYR A 80 4.52 -15.77 5.22
C TYR A 80 5.85 -15.71 6.00
N GLU A 81 7.00 -15.86 5.34
CA GLU A 81 8.29 -15.76 6.00
C GLU A 81 8.44 -14.39 6.64
N ILE A 82 8.49 -14.38 7.97
CA ILE A 82 8.94 -13.23 8.73
C ILE A 82 10.45 -13.20 8.47
N GLU A 83 10.93 -12.27 7.65
CA GLU A 83 12.35 -11.91 7.72
C GLU A 83 12.58 -11.41 9.15
N GLU A 84 13.04 -12.31 10.03
CA GLU A 84 13.67 -11.92 11.28
C GLU A 84 14.73 -10.89 10.93
N ASP A 85 14.57 -9.73 11.55
CA ASP A 85 15.31 -8.49 11.38
C ASP A 85 16.75 -8.70 10.88
N ARG A 86 16.95 -8.72 9.56
CA ARG A 86 18.27 -8.69 8.93
C ARG A 86 18.88 -7.28 8.98
N ARG A 87 18.27 -6.33 9.69
CA ARG A 87 18.86 -5.01 9.93
C ARG A 87 19.56 -5.02 11.27
N ILE A 88 20.88 -5.15 11.19
CA ILE A 88 21.96 -4.67 12.07
C ILE A 88 22.97 -5.81 12.29
N ASN A 89 23.95 -5.87 11.38
CA ASN A 89 25.36 -6.10 11.69
C ASN A 89 26.15 -4.97 11.03
#